data_AF-A0A368R621-F1
#
_entry.id   AF-A0A368R621-F1
#
_cell.length_a   1.000
_cell.length_b   1.000
_cell.length_c   1.000
_cell.angle_alpha   90.00
_cell.angle_beta   90.00
_cell.angle_gamma   90.00
#
_symmetry.space_group_name_H-M   'P 1'
#
loop_
_entity.id
_entity.type
_entity.pdbx_description
1 polymer ?
#
loop_
_entity_poly.entity_id
_entity_poly.type
_entity_poly.pdbx_seq_one_letter_code
_entity_poly.pdbx_strand_id
1 'polypeptide(L)'
;MGVAIAKEFPGVVHKICRWHVVNKHMPHLTNLFGMYAKKNFKDKFYSVLNHPLTPVEFEAAWQELLDEFDLQKDGTLDSLYCQRQLYVPAYFKDQYCGRMASTQRSESSNFVMKKCFVNKHTALHRFAKKMLDFMHSQQKAHKKQMAI
;
A
#
# COMPACT_ATOMS: atom_id res chain seq x y z
N MET A 1 -2.12 -14.45 6.35
CA MET A 1 -2.98 -14.15 5.18
C MET A 1 -2.39 -14.71 3.88
N GLY A 2 -1.13 -14.40 3.54
CA GLY A 2 -0.50 -14.91 2.30
C GLY A 2 -0.53 -16.43 2.14
N VAL A 3 -0.28 -17.19 3.22
CA VAL A 3 -0.32 -18.67 3.20
C VAL A 3 -1.70 -19.22 2.80
N ALA A 4 -2.78 -18.62 3.33
CA ALA A 4 -4.13 -19.05 2.98
C ALA A 4 -4.48 -18.69 1.53
N ILE A 5 -4.09 -17.52 1.04
CA ILE A 5 -4.34 -17.12 -0.35
C ILE A 5 -3.60 -18.05 -1.32
N ALA A 6 -2.34 -18.37 -1.06
CA ALA A 6 -1.56 -19.27 -1.89
C ALA A 6 -2.16 -20.69 -1.93
N LYS A 7 -2.76 -21.13 -0.83
CA LYS A 7 -3.43 -22.44 -0.72
C LYS A 7 -4.76 -22.48 -1.46
N GLU A 8 -5.62 -21.48 -1.24
CA GLU A 8 -7.00 -21.48 -1.76
C GLU A 8 -7.10 -20.94 -3.19
N PHE A 9 -6.12 -20.14 -3.64
CA PHE A 9 -6.09 -19.51 -4.96
C PHE A 9 -4.72 -19.73 -5.65
N PRO A 10 -4.42 -20.97 -6.08
CA PRO A 10 -3.19 -21.26 -6.80
C PRO A 10 -3.14 -20.47 -8.12
N GLY A 11 -2.01 -19.80 -8.38
CA GLY A 11 -1.82 -18.95 -9.56
C GLY A 11 -2.23 -17.48 -9.37
N VAL A 12 -2.83 -17.12 -8.23
CA VAL A 12 -3.06 -15.70 -7.89
C VAL A 12 -1.83 -15.14 -7.19
N VAL A 13 -1.35 -14.00 -7.66
CA VAL A 13 -0.27 -13.28 -7.00
C VAL A 13 -0.83 -12.29 -6.00
N HIS A 14 -0.48 -12.50 -4.75
CA HIS A 14 -0.90 -11.66 -3.65
C HIS A 14 0.02 -10.45 -3.51
N LYS A 15 -0.45 -9.31 -4.01
CA LYS A 15 0.19 -8.00 -3.81
C LYS A 15 -0.35 -7.32 -2.55
N ILE A 16 0.53 -6.95 -1.63
CA ILE A 16 0.15 -6.18 -0.45
C ILE A 16 0.14 -4.68 -0.78
N CYS A 17 -0.74 -3.94 -0.10
CA CYS A 17 -0.88 -2.50 -0.31
C CYS A 17 0.37 -1.77 0.17
N ARG A 18 1.14 -1.19 -0.76
CA ARG A 18 2.34 -0.39 -0.46
C ARG A 18 2.10 0.68 0.59
N TRP A 19 0.99 1.42 0.49
CA TRP A 19 0.69 2.48 1.47
C TRP A 19 0.61 1.91 2.88
N HIS A 20 -0.06 0.77 3.08
CA HIS A 20 -0.12 0.13 4.40
C HIS A 20 1.25 -0.35 4.88
N VAL A 21 2.07 -0.91 3.99
CA VAL A 21 3.44 -1.34 4.32
C VAL A 21 4.28 -0.15 4.78
N VAL A 22 4.34 0.93 3.99
CA VAL A 22 5.10 2.14 4.32
C VAL A 22 4.52 2.81 5.57
N ASN A 23 3.19 2.93 5.66
CA ASN A 23 2.52 3.62 6.76
C ASN A 23 2.72 2.91 8.11
N LYS A 24 2.88 1.58 8.12
CA LYS A 24 3.25 0.82 9.33
C LYS A 24 4.55 1.33 9.96
N HIS A 25 5.48 1.79 9.13
CA HIS A 25 6.79 2.28 9.55
C HIS A 25 6.89 3.82 9.57
N MET A 26 5.77 4.52 9.34
CA MET A 26 5.75 5.97 9.17
C MET A 26 6.32 6.78 10.35
N PRO A 27 6.13 6.38 11.62
CA PRO A 27 6.73 7.10 12.74
C PRO A 27 8.25 7.20 12.63
N HIS A 28 8.91 6.08 12.30
CA HIS A 28 10.36 6.04 12.11
C HIS A 28 10.80 6.75 10.83
N LEU A 29 10.08 6.52 9.72
CA LEU A 29 10.36 7.19 8.45
C LEU A 29 10.23 8.70 8.56
N THR A 30 9.29 9.21 9.37
CA THR A 30 9.12 10.66 9.61
C THR A 30 10.34 11.24 10.32
N ASN A 31 10.95 10.51 11.25
CA ASN A 31 12.20 10.93 11.89
C ASN A 31 13.33 11.00 10.85
N LEU A 32 13.50 9.98 10.01
CA LEU A 32 14.50 9.99 8.94
C LEU A 32 14.24 11.13 7.93
N PHE A 33 12.99 11.40 7.58
CA PHE A 33 12.61 12.50 6.70
C PHE A 33 13.00 13.86 7.30
N GLY A 34 12.87 14.02 8.63
CA GLY A 34 13.31 15.22 9.34
C GLY A 34 14.83 15.33 9.43
N MET A 35 15.51 14.25 9.84
CA MET A 35 16.97 14.20 9.99
C MET A 35 17.69 14.53 8.69
N TYR A 36 17.18 14.00 7.57
CA TYR A 36 17.79 14.14 6.25
C TYR A 36 17.02 15.09 5.32
N ALA A 37 16.24 16.01 5.88
CA ALA A 37 15.41 16.95 5.11
C ALA A 37 16.24 17.76 4.10
N LYS A 38 17.43 18.25 4.50
CA LYS A 38 18.32 19.04 3.64
C LYS A 38 18.89 18.27 2.44
N LYS A 39 18.89 16.94 2.51
CA LYS A 39 19.38 16.04 1.46
C LYS A 39 18.24 15.44 0.61
N ASN A 40 17.00 15.92 0.80
CA ASN A 40 15.80 15.44 0.10
C ASN A 40 15.58 13.91 0.21
N PHE A 41 15.89 13.31 1.36
CA PHE A 41 15.75 11.85 1.56
C PHE A 41 14.33 11.35 1.27
N LYS A 42 13.29 12.09 1.69
CA LYS A 42 11.90 11.72 1.45
C LYS A 42 11.60 11.52 -0.03
N ASP A 43 12.02 12.46 -0.88
CA ASP A 43 11.74 12.39 -2.32
C ASP A 43 12.56 11.28 -2.97
N LYS A 44 13.82 11.10 -2.56
CA LYS A 44 14.66 9.98 -3.02
C LYS A 44 14.08 8.63 -2.63
N PHE A 45 13.63 8.46 -1.38
CA PHE A 45 12.97 7.25 -0.91
C PHE A 45 11.73 6.92 -1.75
N TYR A 46 10.84 7.89 -1.96
CA TYR A 46 9.67 7.65 -2.80
C TYR A 46 10.01 7.46 -4.27
N SER A 47 11.09 8.08 -4.77
CA SER A 47 11.59 7.86 -6.12
C SER A 47 11.99 6.39 -6.33
N VAL A 48 12.81 5.84 -5.43
CA VAL A 48 13.23 4.43 -5.44
C VAL A 48 12.03 3.48 -5.37
N LEU A 49 10.96 3.84 -4.65
CA LEU A 49 9.77 3.00 -4.56
C LEU A 49 8.83 3.07 -5.78
N ASN A 50 8.94 4.09 -6.63
CA ASN A 50 7.98 4.38 -7.70
C ASN A 50 8.54 4.28 -9.11
N HIS A 51 9.79 4.68 -9.33
CA HIS A 51 10.34 4.86 -10.67
C HIS A 51 11.05 3.64 -11.25
N PRO A 52 11.77 2.81 -10.47
CA PRO A 52 12.41 1.62 -11.03
C PRO A 52 11.41 0.73 -11.78
N LEU A 53 11.76 0.42 -13.03
CA LEU A 53 10.94 -0.35 -13.94
C LEU A 53 11.31 -1.84 -13.90
N THR A 54 12.43 -2.21 -13.28
CA THR A 54 12.89 -3.60 -13.17
C THR A 54 13.40 -3.88 -11.76
N PRO A 55 13.40 -5.15 -11.31
CA PRO A 55 14.00 -5.51 -10.02
C PRO A 55 15.45 -5.10 -9.92
N VAL A 56 16.22 -5.19 -11.02
CA VAL A 56 17.64 -4.79 -11.06
C VAL A 56 17.80 -3.29 -10.80
N GLU A 57 17.02 -2.45 -11.48
CA GLU A 57 17.01 -1.00 -11.22
C GLU A 57 16.61 -0.68 -9.79
N PHE A 58 15.65 -1.43 -9.23
CA PHE A 58 15.23 -1.23 -7.85
C PHE A 58 16.35 -1.57 -6.86
N GLU A 59 17.01 -2.72 -7.02
CA GLU A 59 18.08 -3.16 -6.13
C GLU A 59 19.25 -2.17 -6.15
N ALA A 60 19.64 -1.68 -7.34
CA ALA A 60 20.66 -0.65 -7.49
C ALA A 60 20.27 0.66 -6.79
N ALA A 61 19.08 1.19 -7.11
CA ALA A 61 18.61 2.45 -6.54
C ALA A 61 18.35 2.38 -5.02
N TRP A 62 17.94 1.22 -4.51
CA TRP A 62 17.80 0.97 -3.07
C TRP A 62 19.15 0.96 -2.37
N GLN A 63 20.15 0.29 -2.95
CA GLN A 63 21.49 0.26 -2.38
C GLN A 63 22.14 1.65 -2.39
N GLU A 64 22.04 2.40 -3.50
CA GLU A 64 22.51 3.78 -3.58
C GLU A 64 21.88 4.68 -2.51
N LEU A 65 20.58 4.51 -2.26
CA LEU A 65 19.88 5.22 -1.19
C LEU A 65 20.42 4.85 0.20
N LEU A 66 20.71 3.58 0.48
CA LEU A 66 21.26 3.20 1.78
C LEU A 66 22.69 3.74 1.97
N ASP A 67 23.50 3.71 0.92
CA ASP A 67 24.90 4.14 0.95
C ASP A 67 25.03 5.66 1.08
N GLU A 68 24.18 6.44 0.41
CA GLU A 68 24.22 7.91 0.50
C GLU A 68 23.89 8.43 1.91
N PHE A 69 23.06 7.70 2.66
CA PHE A 69 22.54 8.10 3.97
C PHE A 69 23.12 7.32 5.15
N ASP A 70 24.00 6.34 4.89
CA ASP A 70 24.60 5.43 5.88
C ASP A 70 23.54 4.66 6.70
N LEU A 71 22.56 4.08 5.98
CA LEU A 71 21.36 3.45 6.57
C LEU A 71 21.31 1.92 6.38
N GLN A 72 22.42 1.28 6.02
CA GLN A 72 22.49 -0.16 5.74
C GLN A 72 22.10 -1.03 6.94
N LYS A 73 22.20 -0.49 8.18
CA LYS A 73 21.85 -1.18 9.43
C LYS A 73 20.50 -0.73 10.01
N ASP A 74 19.73 0.08 9.29
CA ASP A 74 18.43 0.54 9.75
C ASP A 74 17.39 -0.60 9.68
N GLY A 75 16.93 -1.07 10.84
CA GLY A 75 15.98 -2.19 10.92
C GLY A 75 14.60 -1.90 10.31
N THR A 76 14.21 -0.63 10.17
CA THR A 76 12.95 -0.28 9.50
C THR A 76 13.09 -0.44 7.99
N LEU A 77 14.19 0.06 7.41
CA LEU A 77 14.48 -0.09 5.99
C LEU A 77 14.74 -1.55 5.63
N ASP A 78 15.39 -2.33 6.49
CA ASP A 78 15.53 -3.79 6.31
C ASP A 78 14.17 -4.50 6.29
N SER A 79 13.27 -4.16 7.22
CA SER A 79 11.91 -4.70 7.23
C SER A 79 11.13 -4.36 5.94
N LEU A 80 11.30 -3.15 5.40
CA LEU A 80 10.69 -2.76 4.13
C LEU A 80 11.30 -3.56 2.97
N TYR A 81 12.63 -3.71 2.95
CA TYR A 81 13.35 -4.46 1.94
C TYR A 81 12.97 -5.94 1.91
N CYS A 82 12.81 -6.58 3.07
CA CYS A 82 12.39 -7.98 3.19
C CYS A 82 11.02 -8.25 2.53
N GLN A 83 10.14 -7.24 2.50
CA GLN A 83 8.80 -7.37 1.91
C GLN A 83 8.70 -6.84 0.48
N ARG A 84 9.80 -6.35 -0.11
CA ARG A 84 9.80 -5.61 -1.39
C ARG A 84 9.07 -6.33 -2.53
N GLN A 85 9.26 -7.65 -2.65
CA GLN A 85 8.63 -8.48 -3.69
C GLN A 85 7.10 -8.50 -3.60
N LEU A 86 6.52 -8.12 -2.46
CA LEU A 86 5.08 -8.14 -2.24
C LEU A 86 4.40 -6.80 -2.54
N TYR A 87 5.14 -5.68 -2.64
CA TYR A 87 4.52 -4.35 -2.81
C TYR A 87 5.21 -3.41 -3.80
N VAL A 88 6.48 -3.64 -4.14
CA VAL A 88 7.24 -2.78 -5.05
C VAL A 88 6.83 -3.08 -6.49
N PRO A 89 6.36 -2.08 -7.27
CA PRO A 89 5.85 -2.29 -8.63
C PRO A 89 6.82 -3.00 -9.57
N ALA A 90 8.13 -2.77 -9.43
CA ALA A 90 9.18 -3.36 -10.26
C ALA A 90 9.15 -4.91 -10.30
N TYR A 91 8.64 -5.56 -9.23
CA TYR A 91 8.53 -7.03 -9.13
C TYR A 91 7.26 -7.60 -9.76
N PHE A 92 6.34 -6.75 -10.22
CA PHE A 92 5.06 -7.16 -10.80
C PHE A 92 4.95 -6.81 -12.28
N LYS A 93 6.05 -6.49 -12.96
CA LYS A 93 6.02 -5.97 -14.34
C LYS A 93 5.39 -6.95 -15.34
N ASP A 94 5.63 -8.25 -15.16
CA ASP A 94 5.05 -9.32 -15.99
C ASP A 94 3.58 -9.59 -15.66
N GLN A 95 3.02 -8.89 -14.68
CA GLN A 95 1.64 -9.03 -14.24
C GLN A 95 0.88 -7.74 -14.49
N TYR A 96 -0.17 -7.83 -15.30
CA TYR A 96 -1.06 -6.70 -15.52
C TYR A 96 -1.79 -6.35 -14.21
N CYS A 97 -1.25 -5.39 -13.48
CA CYS A 97 -1.79 -4.91 -12.21
C CYS A 97 -2.68 -3.66 -12.37
N GLY A 98 -3.01 -3.24 -13.60
CA GLY A 98 -3.93 -2.15 -13.94
C GLY A 98 -3.96 -0.95 -12.97
N ARG A 99 -5.16 -0.48 -12.60
CA ARG A 99 -5.37 0.61 -11.62
C ARG A 99 -5.06 0.23 -10.16
N MET A 100 -4.55 -0.98 -9.86
CA MET A 100 -4.32 -1.44 -8.48
C MET A 100 -3.12 -0.78 -7.79
N ALA A 101 -2.33 0.03 -8.51
CA ALA A 101 -1.28 0.85 -7.91
C ALA A 101 -1.84 2.03 -7.09
N SER A 102 -3.09 2.45 -7.35
CA SER A 102 -3.71 3.59 -6.70
C SER A 102 -4.57 3.17 -5.50
N THR A 103 -4.35 3.79 -4.34
CA THR A 103 -5.20 3.66 -3.15
C THR A 103 -6.57 4.32 -3.32
N GLN A 104 -6.80 5.06 -4.42
CA GLN A 104 -8.01 5.84 -4.67
C GLN A 104 -9.31 5.03 -4.50
N ARG A 105 -9.33 3.77 -4.93
CA ARG A 105 -10.52 2.90 -4.76
C ARG A 105 -10.79 2.58 -3.29
N SER A 106 -9.77 2.15 -2.55
CA SER A 106 -9.90 1.85 -1.12
C SER A 106 -10.16 3.09 -0.28
N GLU A 107 -9.56 4.23 -0.62
CA GLU A 107 -9.75 5.50 0.08
C GLU A 107 -11.15 6.05 -0.12
N SER A 108 -11.67 6.02 -1.35
CA SER A 108 -13.05 6.43 -1.64
C SER A 108 -14.06 5.61 -0.85
N SER A 109 -13.94 4.28 -0.87
CA SER A 109 -14.83 3.40 -0.09
C SER A 109 -14.69 3.62 1.42
N ASN A 110 -13.46 3.73 1.93
CA ASN A 110 -13.22 4.01 3.35
C ASN A 110 -13.77 5.38 3.77
N PHE A 111 -13.65 6.40 2.92
CA PHE A 111 -14.19 7.73 3.16
C PHE A 111 -15.71 7.71 3.27
N VAL A 112 -16.39 7.10 2.30
CA VAL A 112 -17.86 6.95 2.33
C VAL A 112 -18.30 6.18 3.58
N MET A 113 -17.61 5.10 3.91
CA MET A 113 -17.93 4.30 5.10
C MET A 113 -17.82 5.12 6.39
N LYS A 114 -16.69 5.80 6.59
CA LYS A 114 -16.44 6.66 7.77
C LYS A 114 -17.32 7.91 7.82
N LYS A 115 -17.76 8.42 6.67
CA LYS A 115 -18.57 9.64 6.60
C LYS A 115 -20.07 9.35 6.77
N CYS A 116 -20.54 8.24 6.21
CA CYS A 116 -21.98 7.99 6.06
C CYS A 116 -22.51 6.83 6.91
N PHE A 117 -21.65 5.92 7.38
CA PHE A 117 -22.11 4.65 7.97
C PHE A 117 -21.59 4.38 9.39
N VAL A 118 -20.36 4.78 9.73
CA VAL A 118 -19.71 4.46 11.02
C VAL A 118 -18.93 5.62 11.60
N ASN A 119 -18.74 5.61 12.92
CA ASN A 119 -17.90 6.55 13.66
C ASN A 119 -17.10 5.83 14.77
N LYS A 120 -16.27 6.58 15.51
CA LYS A 120 -15.42 6.05 16.60
C LYS A 120 -16.18 5.38 17.76
N HIS A 121 -17.49 5.60 17.88
CA HIS A 121 -18.35 5.02 18.91
C HIS A 121 -19.20 3.85 18.37
N THR A 122 -19.03 3.46 17.11
CA THR A 122 -19.80 2.36 16.54
C THR A 122 -19.29 1.03 17.10
N ALA A 123 -20.11 0.37 17.93
CA ALA A 123 -19.80 -0.95 18.47
C ALA A 123 -19.62 -1.99 17.35
N LEU A 124 -18.74 -2.98 17.57
CA LEU A 124 -18.35 -3.95 16.55
C LEU A 124 -19.53 -4.75 15.96
N HIS A 125 -20.51 -5.15 16.79
CA HIS A 125 -21.71 -5.85 16.31
C HIS A 125 -22.56 -4.98 15.36
N ARG A 126 -22.57 -3.65 15.57
CA ARG A 126 -23.26 -2.70 14.69
C ARG A 126 -22.44 -2.40 13.44
N PHE A 127 -21.11 -2.40 13.57
CA PHE A 127 -20.21 -2.24 12.43
C PHE A 127 -20.48 -3.28 11.35
N ALA A 128 -20.65 -4.56 11.71
CA ALA A 128 -20.98 -5.62 10.75
C ALA A 128 -22.27 -5.32 9.97
N LYS A 129 -23.33 -4.89 10.67
CA LYS A 129 -24.59 -4.48 10.03
C LYS A 129 -24.40 -3.27 9.10
N LYS A 130 -23.64 -2.26 9.54
CA LYS A 130 -23.33 -1.06 8.74
C LYS A 130 -22.48 -1.36 7.51
N MET A 131 -21.58 -2.34 7.58
CA MET A 131 -20.83 -2.82 6.41
C MET A 131 -21.75 -3.45 5.37
N LEU A 132 -22.74 -4.25 5.80
CA LEU A 132 -23.72 -4.83 4.89
C LEU A 132 -24.58 -3.74 4.22
N ASP A 133 -25.06 -2.76 4.99
CA ASP A 133 -25.81 -1.62 4.47
C ASP A 133 -24.98 -0.84 3.43
N PHE A 134 -23.69 -0.62 3.71
CA PHE A 134 -22.76 0.01 2.79
C PHE A 134 -22.61 -0.80 1.49
N MET A 135 -22.36 -2.11 1.57
CA MET A 135 -22.22 -2.97 0.39
C MET A 135 -23.48 -2.95 -0.50
N HIS A 136 -24.67 -2.99 0.10
CA HIS A 136 -25.93 -2.85 -0.63
C HIS A 136 -26.07 -1.48 -1.31
N SER A 137 -25.64 -0.40 -0.65
CA SER A 137 -25.66 0.94 -1.23
C SER A 137 -24.76 1.05 -2.47
N GLN A 138 -23.57 0.45 -2.42
CA GLN A 138 -22.61 0.45 -3.53
C GLN A 138 -23.13 -0.37 -4.71
N GLN A 139 -23.74 -1.53 -4.46
CA GLN A 139 -24.35 -2.35 -5.52
C GLN A 139 -25.47 -1.61 -6.25
N LYS A 140 -26.34 -0.90 -5.51
CA LYS A 140 -27.41 -0.08 -6.12
C LYS A 140 -26.84 1.06 -6.96
N ALA A 141 -25.84 1.77 -6.46
CA ALA A 141 -25.18 2.85 -7.19
C ALA A 141 -24.53 2.35 -8.48
N HIS A 142 -23.81 1.22 -8.43
CA HIS A 142 -23.15 0.63 -9.59
C HIS A 142 -24.14 0.19 -10.66
N LYS A 143 -25.26 -0.46 -10.28
CA LYS A 143 -26.33 -0.84 -11.22
C LYS A 143 -26.94 0.37 -11.93
N LYS A 144 -27.15 1.47 -11.20
CA LYS A 144 -27.69 2.71 -11.78
C LYS A 144 -26.74 3.36 -12.78
N GLN A 145 -25.44 3.22 -12.56
CA GLN A 145 -24.39 3.81 -13.39
C GLN A 145 -24.11 3.04 -14.67
N MET A 146 -24.43 1.73 -14.71
CA MET A 146 -24.32 0.87 -15.90
C MET A 146 -25.60 0.85 -16.76
N ALA A 147 -26.66 1.51 -16.31
CA ALA A 147 -27.94 1.61 -17.00
C ALA A 147 -28.09 2.90 -17.83
N ILE A 148 -26.99 3.64 -18.00
CA ILE A 148 -26.82 4.85 -18.82
C ILE A 148 -25.79 4.51 -19.89
#